data_AF-A0AA41YL44-F1
#
_entry.id   AF-A0AA41YL44-F1
#
_cell.length_a   1.000
_cell.length_b   1.000
_cell.length_c   1.000
_cell.angle_alpha   90.00
_cell.angle_beta   90.00
_cell.angle_gamma   90.00
#
_symmetry.space_group_name_H-M   'P 1'
#
loop_
_entity.id
_entity.type
_entity.pdbx_description
1 polymer ?
#
loop_
_entity_poly.entity_id
_entity_poly.type
_entity_poly.pdbx_seq_one_letter_code
_entity_poly.pdbx_strand_id
1 'polypeptide(L)'
;MQVVFRGHEQAGFFVHAMTLGRNFDLLRVAPGNKPPADEPYACVIAVRDYWRMHPGHCERQGVPHFSASVEPAILEDVRAGRALLLFDLTNEGPGLNVEIFDHLHAFLDRNGIDASRAVWLAQNRNMEAAYRAQYADKRSSLFTFEYYDFFVKVMAFNFSPKAPSPVFGAAPDDYIAKVYDQAAKDRVLLCLNATPRPHRVLTIAGLLHHGLFDDSLVSFPGLAYAKDASSADAVMAYAAASPAYAHLRHSCVAAMALKDLRVDDFNEKGNQLFDKIDVKPYERTYFSIVTETEATNGNVSRITEKAAKAFCLGHPAFIVGNPRSSRFMTELGFQAYPGVIDADYEDVTDPGERFNLMFRRVRRQVRAVKELPAAWLNRVRGPGEANIRHAASGGFLQAYVDRYDRPVAERLARMLAQ
;
A
#
# COMPACT_ATOMS: atom_id res chain seq x y z
N MET A 1 20.15 10.26 -12.18
CA MET A 1 19.68 11.67 -12.04
C MET A 1 20.04 12.19 -10.66
N GLN A 2 20.46 13.46 -10.54
CA GLN A 2 20.72 14.09 -9.24
C GLN A 2 19.42 14.53 -8.57
N VAL A 3 19.33 14.38 -7.26
CA VAL A 3 18.19 14.85 -6.46
C VAL A 3 18.66 15.65 -5.26
N VAL A 4 17.89 16.68 -4.91
CA VAL A 4 17.91 17.33 -3.59
C VAL A 4 16.56 17.10 -2.94
N PHE A 5 16.45 17.28 -1.63
CA PHE A 5 15.18 17.14 -0.92
C PHE A 5 14.91 18.31 0.04
N ARG A 6 13.64 18.67 0.14
CA ARG A 6 13.05 19.71 1.02
C ARG A 6 11.76 19.19 1.65
N GLY A 7 11.13 19.99 2.51
CA GLY A 7 9.89 19.67 3.21
C GLY A 7 10.06 18.80 4.46
N HIS A 8 11.17 18.06 4.57
CA HIS A 8 11.50 17.26 5.74
C HIS A 8 13.03 17.06 5.85
N GLU A 9 13.51 16.72 7.05
CA GLU A 9 14.90 16.32 7.34
C GLU A 9 15.36 15.03 6.63
N GLN A 10 14.42 14.25 6.09
CA GLN A 10 14.72 13.00 5.38
C GLN A 10 14.31 13.15 3.92
N ALA A 11 14.97 12.42 3.04
CA ALA A 11 14.84 12.57 1.59
C ALA A 11 13.48 12.16 0.99
N GLY A 12 12.56 11.66 1.80
CA GLY A 12 11.28 11.11 1.35
C GLY A 12 11.34 9.60 1.15
N PHE A 13 10.17 9.01 1.00
CA PHE A 13 9.98 7.57 0.84
C PHE A 13 10.44 7.09 -0.54
N PHE A 14 10.28 7.91 -1.58
CA PHE A 14 10.74 7.57 -2.93
C PHE A 14 12.25 7.45 -3.01
N VAL A 15 12.97 8.47 -2.51
CA VAL A 15 14.45 8.45 -2.49
C VAL A 15 14.96 7.32 -1.60
N HIS A 16 14.30 7.06 -0.47
CA HIS A 16 14.65 5.93 0.40
C HIS A 16 14.50 4.59 -0.34
N ALA A 17 13.36 4.35 -0.98
CA ALA A 17 13.09 3.14 -1.74
C ALA A 17 14.06 2.92 -2.92
N MET A 18 14.37 3.97 -3.67
CA MET A 18 15.27 3.93 -4.83
C MET A 18 16.73 3.70 -4.47
N THR A 19 17.09 3.87 -3.19
CA THR A 19 18.45 3.65 -2.67
C THR A 19 18.60 2.34 -1.90
N LEU A 20 17.52 1.55 -1.76
CA LEU A 20 17.58 0.21 -1.17
C LEU A 20 18.54 -0.70 -1.97
N GLY A 21 19.38 -1.45 -1.26
CA GLY A 21 20.31 -2.42 -1.87
C GLY A 21 21.53 -1.81 -2.57
N ARG A 22 21.77 -0.49 -2.42
CA ARG A 22 22.97 0.25 -2.89
C ARG A 22 23.54 -0.25 -4.23
N ASN A 23 22.80 -0.21 -5.35
CA ASN A 23 23.35 -0.58 -6.67
C ASN A 23 22.47 -0.26 -7.89
N PHE A 24 21.37 0.49 -7.75
CA PHE A 24 20.52 0.79 -8.91
C PHE A 24 20.98 2.01 -9.70
N ASP A 25 21.79 2.91 -9.10
CA ASP A 25 22.34 4.13 -9.74
C ASP A 25 21.34 5.06 -10.45
N LEU A 26 20.03 4.83 -10.29
CA LEU A 26 18.98 5.60 -10.95
C LEU A 26 18.88 7.02 -10.39
N LEU A 27 19.01 7.15 -9.06
CA LEU A 27 18.95 8.41 -8.33
C LEU A 27 20.13 8.52 -7.37
N ARG A 28 20.67 9.73 -7.25
CA ARG A 28 21.74 10.06 -6.30
C ARG A 28 21.43 11.37 -5.61
N VAL A 29 21.44 11.36 -4.28
CA VAL A 29 21.32 12.60 -3.49
C VAL A 29 22.56 13.43 -3.73
N ALA A 30 22.37 14.69 -4.13
CA ALA A 30 23.48 15.59 -4.42
C ALA A 30 24.36 15.81 -3.16
N PRO A 31 25.68 15.99 -3.33
CA PRO A 31 26.60 16.19 -2.21
C PRO A 31 26.13 17.32 -1.27
N GLY A 32 25.99 16.98 0.02
CA GLY A 32 25.51 17.93 1.03
C GLY A 32 24.06 18.40 0.85
N ASN A 33 23.25 17.71 0.05
CA ASN A 33 21.87 18.10 -0.30
C ASN A 33 21.78 19.52 -0.91
N LYS A 34 22.83 19.94 -1.63
CA LYS A 34 22.91 21.22 -2.31
C LYS A 34 22.56 21.06 -3.79
N PRO A 35 21.81 22.02 -4.38
CA PRO A 35 21.61 22.05 -5.83
C PRO A 35 22.97 22.00 -6.56
N PRO A 36 23.10 21.17 -7.62
CA PRO A 36 24.27 21.20 -8.50
C PRO A 36 24.43 22.59 -9.14
N ALA A 37 25.65 22.96 -9.51
CA ALA A 37 25.91 24.27 -10.14
C ALA A 37 25.24 24.37 -11.52
N ASP A 38 25.53 23.42 -12.42
CA ASP A 38 25.15 23.50 -13.83
C ASP A 38 24.27 22.32 -14.30
N GLU A 39 24.20 21.24 -13.53
CA GLU A 39 23.46 20.03 -13.93
C GLU A 39 21.96 20.12 -13.58
N PRO A 40 21.06 19.58 -14.43
CA PRO A 40 19.66 19.42 -14.09
C PRO A 40 19.44 18.47 -12.91
N TYR A 41 18.44 18.78 -12.07
CA TYR A 41 18.15 17.98 -10.87
C TYR A 41 16.67 17.99 -10.49
N ALA A 42 16.21 17.00 -9.73
CA ALA A 42 14.87 17.02 -9.14
C ALA A 42 14.93 17.48 -7.67
N CYS A 43 14.09 18.45 -7.31
CA CYS A 43 13.84 18.82 -5.92
C CYS A 43 12.67 18.00 -5.38
N VAL A 44 12.98 17.01 -4.54
CA VAL A 44 12.00 16.15 -3.88
C VAL A 44 11.41 16.87 -2.68
N ILE A 45 10.14 17.24 -2.78
CA ILE A 45 9.37 17.76 -1.66
C ILE A 45 8.83 16.56 -0.88
N ALA A 46 9.55 16.19 0.18
CA ALA A 46 9.19 15.08 1.05
C ALA A 46 7.99 15.46 1.93
N VAL A 47 6.80 15.12 1.46
CA VAL A 47 5.54 15.38 2.17
C VAL A 47 5.09 14.07 2.82
N ARG A 48 5.58 13.82 4.03
CA ARG A 48 5.25 12.61 4.80
C ARG A 48 3.76 12.40 5.05
N ASP A 49 3.02 13.49 5.20
CA ASP A 49 1.59 13.47 5.46
C ASP A 49 0.90 14.41 4.49
N TYR A 50 -0.10 13.90 3.76
CA TYR A 50 -0.80 14.64 2.70
C TYR A 50 -1.33 16.01 3.12
N TRP A 51 -1.76 16.15 4.38
CA TRP A 51 -2.30 17.41 4.91
C TRP A 51 -1.25 18.52 5.05
N ARG A 52 0.06 18.23 4.99
CA ARG A 52 1.12 19.25 5.04
C ARG A 52 1.17 20.14 3.80
N MET A 53 0.40 19.81 2.77
CA MET A 53 0.15 20.66 1.60
C MET A 53 -1.04 21.61 1.77
N HIS A 54 -1.71 21.57 2.93
CA HIS A 54 -2.82 22.46 3.25
C HIS A 54 -2.37 23.48 4.31
N PRO A 55 -2.28 24.78 3.98
CA PRO A 55 -1.78 25.81 4.89
C PRO A 55 -2.55 25.89 6.22
N GLY A 56 -3.89 25.90 6.17
CA GLY A 56 -4.72 25.97 7.37
C GLY A 56 -4.58 24.74 8.28
N HIS A 57 -4.26 23.56 7.72
CA HIS A 57 -3.94 22.40 8.56
C HIS A 57 -2.56 22.55 9.21
N CYS A 58 -1.56 23.02 8.46
CA CYS A 58 -0.22 23.28 8.99
C CYS A 58 -0.24 24.27 10.16
N GLU A 59 -1.01 25.36 10.02
CA GLU A 59 -1.20 26.36 11.07
C GLU A 59 -1.81 25.76 12.33
N ARG A 60 -2.89 24.97 12.20
CA ARG A 60 -3.53 24.29 13.34
C ARG A 60 -2.61 23.30 14.05
N GLN A 61 -1.70 22.64 13.32
CA GLN A 61 -0.73 21.70 13.88
C GLN A 61 0.56 22.38 14.36
N GLY A 62 0.72 23.68 14.13
CA GLY A 62 1.95 24.42 14.47
C GLY A 62 3.19 23.94 13.72
N VAL A 63 3.03 23.43 12.49
CA VAL A 63 4.15 22.94 11.66
C VAL A 63 4.32 23.81 10.40
N PRO A 64 5.56 23.97 9.88
CA PRO A 64 5.76 24.67 8.63
C PRO A 64 5.11 23.97 7.43
N HIS A 65 4.44 24.75 6.59
CA HIS A 65 4.01 24.33 5.26
C HIS A 65 5.22 24.01 4.37
N PHE A 66 5.08 23.07 3.43
CA PHE A 66 6.22 22.61 2.61
C PHE A 66 6.98 23.76 1.92
N SER A 67 6.25 24.78 1.47
CA SER A 67 6.81 25.91 0.72
C SER A 67 7.83 26.72 1.52
N ALA A 68 7.77 26.70 2.86
CA ALA A 68 8.72 27.40 3.71
C ALA A 68 10.15 26.84 3.60
N SER A 69 10.29 25.62 3.08
CA SER A 69 11.57 24.94 2.92
C SER A 69 12.11 24.97 1.49
N VAL A 70 11.42 25.60 0.55
CA VAL A 70 11.88 25.68 -0.85
C VAL A 70 12.50 27.05 -1.08
N GLU A 71 13.82 27.08 -1.26
CA GLU A 71 14.57 28.33 -1.39
C GLU A 71 14.29 29.03 -2.73
N PRO A 72 14.36 30.37 -2.78
CA PRO A 72 14.15 31.13 -4.03
C PRO A 72 15.03 30.66 -5.20
N ALA A 73 16.28 30.27 -4.94
CA ALA A 73 17.18 29.75 -5.96
C ALA A 73 16.67 28.46 -6.63
N ILE A 74 16.02 27.56 -5.88
CA ILE A 74 15.41 26.35 -6.46
C ILE A 74 14.22 26.75 -7.34
N LEU A 75 13.42 27.72 -6.90
CA LEU A 75 12.27 28.21 -7.70
C LEU A 75 12.74 28.88 -9.00
N GLU A 76 13.85 29.60 -8.95
CA GLU A 76 14.53 30.13 -10.15
C GLU A 76 14.98 29.01 -11.09
N ASP A 77 15.61 27.95 -10.58
CA ASP A 77 16.01 26.79 -11.38
C ASP A 77 14.82 26.09 -12.03
N VAL A 78 13.71 25.93 -11.30
CA VAL A 78 12.49 25.32 -11.82
C VAL A 78 11.90 26.17 -12.95
N ARG A 79 11.85 27.49 -12.79
CA ARG A 79 11.41 28.42 -13.84
C ARG A 79 12.32 28.36 -15.07
N ALA A 80 13.62 28.25 -14.86
CA ALA A 80 14.61 28.15 -15.93
C ALA A 80 14.64 26.77 -16.62
N GLY A 81 13.82 25.80 -16.15
CA GLY A 81 13.80 24.43 -16.68
C GLY A 81 14.94 23.54 -16.19
N ARG A 82 15.79 24.03 -15.29
CA ARG A 82 16.93 23.30 -14.73
C ARG A 82 16.52 22.32 -13.62
N ALA A 83 15.34 22.53 -13.02
CA ALA A 83 14.83 21.67 -11.97
C ALA A 83 13.35 21.29 -12.12
N LEU A 84 12.98 20.17 -11.48
CA LEU A 84 11.59 19.76 -11.28
C LEU A 84 11.22 19.83 -9.80
N LEU A 85 9.97 20.14 -9.50
CA LEU A 85 9.38 19.94 -8.18
C LEU A 85 8.71 18.56 -8.14
N LEU A 86 9.23 17.64 -7.33
CA LEU A 86 8.67 16.30 -7.18
C LEU A 86 8.01 16.18 -5.81
N PHE A 87 6.68 16.15 -5.76
CA PHE A 87 5.93 15.96 -4.52
C PHE A 87 5.87 14.47 -4.19
N ASP A 88 6.67 14.05 -3.21
CA ASP A 88 6.76 12.65 -2.79
C ASP A 88 5.71 12.34 -1.72
N LEU A 89 4.71 11.56 -2.13
CA LEU A 89 3.67 10.94 -1.33
C LEU A 89 3.65 9.44 -1.56
N THR A 90 4.81 8.82 -1.85
CA THR A 90 4.85 7.38 -2.18
C THR A 90 4.52 6.46 -1.01
N ASN A 91 4.46 6.97 0.22
CA ASN A 91 3.88 6.28 1.38
C ASN A 91 2.35 6.38 1.46
N GLU A 92 1.72 7.24 0.66
CA GLU A 92 0.28 7.47 0.65
C GLU A 92 -0.30 7.43 -0.78
N GLY A 93 -1.62 7.51 -0.88
CA GLY A 93 -2.31 7.57 -2.15
C GLY A 93 -3.76 7.90 -1.95
N PRO A 94 -4.09 9.09 -1.43
CA PRO A 94 -5.48 9.47 -1.23
C PRO A 94 -6.20 9.65 -2.58
N GLY A 95 -7.53 9.74 -2.51
CA GLY A 95 -8.31 10.30 -3.62
C GLY A 95 -8.03 11.80 -3.79
N LEU A 96 -8.55 12.39 -4.88
CA LEU A 96 -8.40 13.81 -5.15
C LEU A 96 -8.92 14.67 -3.98
N ASN A 97 -8.09 15.58 -3.48
CA ASN A 97 -8.51 16.70 -2.65
C ASN A 97 -8.31 18.00 -3.43
N VAL A 98 -9.43 18.63 -3.81
CA VAL A 98 -9.45 19.85 -4.62
C VAL A 98 -8.75 21.01 -3.91
N GLU A 99 -8.98 21.17 -2.61
CA GLU A 99 -8.39 22.29 -1.83
C GLU A 99 -6.86 22.20 -1.79
N ILE A 100 -6.30 21.01 -1.65
CA ILE A 100 -4.84 20.81 -1.72
C ILE A 100 -4.29 21.16 -3.09
N PHE A 101 -4.91 20.69 -4.17
CA PHE A 101 -4.45 21.03 -5.52
C PHE A 101 -4.64 22.52 -5.84
N ASP A 102 -5.68 23.16 -5.33
CA ASP A 102 -5.88 24.61 -5.46
C ASP A 102 -4.75 25.38 -4.75
N HIS A 103 -4.35 24.96 -3.55
CA HIS A 103 -3.21 25.53 -2.84
C HIS A 103 -1.88 25.30 -3.57
N LEU A 104 -1.67 24.11 -4.13
CA LEU A 104 -0.48 23.78 -4.90
C LEU A 104 -0.39 24.63 -6.17
N HIS A 105 -1.48 24.74 -6.94
CA HIS A 105 -1.52 25.62 -8.10
C HIS A 105 -1.29 27.08 -7.72
N ALA A 106 -1.92 27.57 -6.65
CA ALA A 106 -1.69 28.94 -6.19
C ALA A 106 -0.24 29.18 -5.78
N PHE A 107 0.45 28.17 -5.24
CA PHE A 107 1.89 28.23 -4.98
C PHE A 107 2.71 28.31 -6.28
N LEU A 108 2.39 27.52 -7.30
CA LEU A 108 3.07 27.57 -8.59
C LEU A 108 2.83 28.93 -9.29
N ASP A 109 1.59 29.40 -9.32
CA ASP A 109 1.18 30.67 -9.95
C ASP A 109 1.93 31.86 -9.32
N ARG A 110 1.99 31.94 -7.98
CA ARG A 110 2.71 33.01 -7.27
C ARG A 110 4.21 33.03 -7.55
N ASN A 111 4.78 31.90 -7.92
CA ASN A 111 6.20 31.78 -8.22
C ASN A 111 6.50 31.80 -9.73
N GLY A 112 5.48 31.91 -10.59
CA GLY A 112 5.62 31.89 -12.04
C GLY A 112 6.14 30.55 -12.58
N ILE A 113 5.78 29.43 -11.93
CA ILE A 113 6.21 28.08 -12.32
C ILE A 113 5.12 27.44 -13.17
N ASP A 114 5.50 26.91 -14.34
CA ASP A 114 4.61 26.11 -15.16
C ASP A 114 4.32 24.76 -14.47
N ALA A 115 3.05 24.35 -14.40
CA ALA A 115 2.67 23.13 -13.69
C ALA A 115 3.23 21.84 -14.31
N SER A 116 3.64 21.86 -15.58
CA SER A 116 4.35 20.73 -16.19
C SER A 116 5.72 20.46 -15.55
N ARG A 117 6.29 21.44 -14.83
CA ARG A 117 7.52 21.30 -14.02
C ARG A 117 7.27 20.74 -12.62
N ALA A 118 6.02 20.46 -12.27
CA ALA A 118 5.63 19.83 -11.02
C ALA A 118 5.12 18.40 -11.25
N VAL A 119 5.68 17.46 -10.50
CA VAL A 119 5.37 16.03 -10.56
C VAL A 119 4.69 15.59 -9.27
N TRP A 120 3.54 14.97 -9.41
CA TRP A 120 2.82 14.29 -8.35
C TRP A 120 3.21 12.81 -8.32
N LEU A 121 3.87 12.37 -7.24
CA LEU A 121 4.33 10.99 -7.10
C LEU A 121 3.66 10.32 -5.90
N ALA A 122 2.73 9.39 -6.16
CA ALA A 122 1.93 8.73 -5.12
C ALA A 122 1.51 7.30 -5.51
N GLN A 123 0.82 6.57 -4.63
CA GLN A 123 0.38 5.20 -4.90
C GLN A 123 -0.91 5.09 -5.73
N ASN A 124 -1.79 6.11 -5.68
CA ASN A 124 -3.12 6.04 -6.29
C ASN A 124 -3.10 6.29 -7.79
N ARG A 125 -3.29 5.23 -8.57
CA ARG A 125 -3.31 5.26 -10.04
C ARG A 125 -4.50 5.99 -10.65
N ASN A 126 -5.56 6.22 -9.87
CA ASN A 126 -6.74 6.96 -10.33
C ASN A 126 -6.62 8.48 -10.12
N MET A 127 -5.55 8.95 -9.46
CA MET A 127 -5.39 10.36 -9.13
C MET A 127 -5.35 11.24 -10.37
N GLU A 128 -4.58 10.87 -11.40
CA GLU A 128 -4.42 11.69 -12.61
C GLU A 128 -5.75 11.87 -13.35
N ALA A 129 -6.52 10.80 -13.52
CA ALA A 129 -7.81 10.88 -14.19
C ALA A 129 -8.77 11.81 -13.43
N ALA A 130 -8.83 11.68 -12.09
CA ALA A 130 -9.64 12.55 -11.25
C ALA A 130 -9.17 14.01 -11.31
N TYR A 131 -7.86 14.25 -11.24
CA TYR A 131 -7.25 15.57 -11.34
C TYR A 131 -7.52 16.22 -12.72
N ARG A 132 -7.29 15.50 -13.81
CA ARG A 132 -7.53 16.01 -15.17
C ARG A 132 -9.00 16.36 -15.39
N ALA A 133 -9.93 15.52 -14.92
CA ALA A 133 -11.36 15.82 -14.97
C ALA A 133 -11.72 17.12 -14.22
N GLN A 134 -10.97 17.47 -13.16
CA GLN A 134 -11.19 18.68 -12.39
C GLN A 134 -10.54 19.93 -13.00
N TYR A 135 -9.36 19.81 -13.61
CA TYR A 135 -8.51 20.96 -13.94
C TYR A 135 -8.19 21.17 -15.42
N ALA A 136 -8.44 20.19 -16.31
CA ALA A 136 -8.03 20.28 -17.72
C ALA A 136 -8.61 21.49 -18.47
N ASP A 137 -9.86 21.86 -18.19
CA ASP A 137 -10.51 23.02 -18.81
C ASP A 137 -10.28 24.34 -18.04
N LYS A 138 -9.61 24.29 -16.89
CA LYS A 138 -9.43 25.43 -15.98
C LYS A 138 -8.00 25.96 -15.94
N ARG A 139 -7.04 25.22 -16.50
CA ARG A 139 -5.60 25.50 -16.38
C ARG A 139 -4.92 25.32 -17.73
N SER A 140 -4.00 26.22 -18.06
CA SER A 140 -3.18 26.15 -19.27
C SER A 140 -2.06 25.11 -19.19
N SER A 141 -1.59 24.80 -17.97
CA SER A 141 -0.65 23.72 -17.69
C SER A 141 -1.09 22.89 -16.49
N LEU A 142 -0.67 21.63 -16.48
CA LEU A 142 -1.12 20.60 -15.54
C LEU A 142 0.07 19.89 -14.91
N PHE A 143 -0.12 19.37 -13.70
CA PHE A 143 0.84 18.48 -13.06
C PHE A 143 1.10 17.24 -13.91
N THR A 144 2.34 16.75 -13.86
CA THR A 144 2.67 15.40 -14.33
C THR A 144 2.44 14.40 -13.21
N PHE A 145 1.96 13.20 -13.52
CA PHE A 145 1.66 12.17 -12.52
C PHE A 145 2.57 10.96 -12.72
N GLU A 146 3.10 10.46 -11.62
CA GLU A 146 3.88 9.23 -11.53
C GLU A 146 3.36 8.37 -10.38
N TYR A 147 3.45 7.05 -10.54
CA TYR A 147 2.91 6.10 -9.58
C TYR A 147 4.01 5.22 -9.00
N TYR A 148 4.07 5.13 -7.67
CA TYR A 148 5.10 4.38 -6.98
C TYR A 148 4.62 3.86 -5.62
N ASP A 149 4.62 2.53 -5.46
CA ASP A 149 4.16 1.84 -4.25
C ASP A 149 5.32 1.57 -3.27
N PHE A 150 5.63 2.54 -2.41
CA PHE A 150 6.74 2.43 -1.45
C PHE A 150 6.71 1.12 -0.65
N PHE A 151 5.56 0.77 -0.06
CA PHE A 151 5.43 -0.41 0.79
C PHE A 151 5.63 -1.71 0.03
N VAL A 152 5.20 -1.78 -1.23
CA VAL A 152 5.40 -2.95 -2.11
C VAL A 152 6.87 -3.08 -2.47
N LYS A 153 7.57 -1.96 -2.78
CA LYS A 153 9.02 -1.96 -3.02
C LYS A 153 9.80 -2.47 -1.81
N VAL A 154 9.45 -2.04 -0.60
CA VAL A 154 10.11 -2.50 0.63
C VAL A 154 9.91 -4.00 0.81
N MET A 155 8.71 -4.53 0.56
CA MET A 155 8.49 -5.98 0.60
C MET A 155 9.35 -6.70 -0.44
N ALA A 156 9.39 -6.18 -1.68
CA ALA A 156 10.23 -6.76 -2.72
C ALA A 156 11.70 -6.82 -2.31
N PHE A 157 12.20 -5.77 -1.64
CA PHE A 157 13.54 -5.75 -1.10
C PHE A 157 13.73 -6.74 0.04
N ASN A 158 12.89 -6.72 1.08
CA ASN A 158 13.01 -7.54 2.28
C ASN A 158 12.95 -9.05 2.02
N PHE A 159 12.22 -9.49 0.99
CA PHE A 159 12.20 -10.89 0.58
C PHE A 159 13.36 -11.28 -0.34
N SER A 160 14.08 -10.31 -0.91
CA SER A 160 15.17 -10.58 -1.86
C SER A 160 16.50 -10.90 -1.16
N PRO A 161 17.44 -11.58 -1.86
CA PRO A 161 18.79 -11.81 -1.37
C PRO A 161 19.62 -10.53 -1.17
N LYS A 162 19.14 -9.38 -1.68
CA LYS A 162 19.80 -8.08 -1.53
C LYS A 162 19.50 -7.42 -0.17
N ALA A 163 18.51 -7.91 0.58
CA ALA A 163 18.25 -7.43 1.92
C ALA A 163 19.37 -7.86 2.89
N PRO A 164 19.72 -7.04 3.91
CA PRO A 164 20.69 -7.44 4.93
C PRO A 164 20.27 -8.69 5.72
N SER A 165 18.96 -8.86 5.91
CA SER A 165 18.35 -10.03 6.56
C SER A 165 17.10 -10.44 5.78
N PRO A 166 17.23 -11.22 4.69
CA PRO A 166 16.09 -11.67 3.91
C PRO A 166 15.14 -12.50 4.76
N VAL A 167 13.82 -12.38 4.51
CA VAL A 167 12.77 -13.04 5.32
C VAL A 167 12.97 -14.57 5.43
N PHE A 168 13.38 -15.22 4.34
CA PHE A 168 13.62 -16.67 4.30
C PHE A 168 15.07 -17.06 4.63
N GLY A 169 15.95 -16.09 4.89
CA GLY A 169 17.39 -16.33 4.98
C GLY A 169 17.92 -17.08 3.75
N ALA A 170 18.68 -18.14 3.97
CA ALA A 170 19.22 -19.03 2.92
C ALA A 170 18.35 -20.29 2.68
N ALA A 171 17.20 -20.43 3.33
CA ALA A 171 16.43 -21.68 3.36
C ALA A 171 14.93 -21.48 3.04
N PRO A 172 14.57 -20.98 1.84
CA PRO A 172 13.17 -20.87 1.44
C PRO A 172 12.45 -22.23 1.37
N ASP A 173 13.16 -23.33 1.07
CA ASP A 173 12.56 -24.67 1.01
C ASP A 173 12.14 -25.20 2.40
N ASP A 174 12.81 -24.80 3.48
CA ASP A 174 12.39 -25.14 4.86
C ASP A 174 11.04 -24.50 5.20
N TYR A 175 10.85 -23.24 4.77
CA TYR A 175 9.58 -22.55 4.91
C TYR A 175 8.49 -23.20 4.05
N ILE A 176 8.80 -23.52 2.79
CA ILE A 176 7.88 -24.23 1.87
C ILE A 176 7.40 -25.54 2.49
N ALA A 177 8.32 -26.33 3.09
CA ALA A 177 7.98 -27.58 3.72
C ALA A 177 6.95 -27.39 4.84
N LYS A 178 7.11 -26.35 5.68
CA LYS A 178 6.21 -26.04 6.79
C LYS A 178 4.88 -25.44 6.35
N VAL A 179 4.90 -24.46 5.45
CA VAL A 179 3.66 -23.75 5.03
C VAL A 179 2.70 -24.65 4.25
N TYR A 180 3.17 -25.76 3.68
CA TYR A 180 2.31 -26.77 3.05
C TYR A 180 2.29 -28.11 3.79
N ASP A 181 2.74 -28.14 5.05
CA ASP A 181 2.52 -29.27 5.94
C ASP A 181 1.14 -29.15 6.58
N GLN A 182 0.30 -30.17 6.40
CA GLN A 182 -1.02 -30.23 7.02
C GLN A 182 -0.92 -30.30 8.55
N ALA A 183 0.10 -30.98 9.09
CA ALA A 183 0.26 -31.16 10.53
C ALA A 183 0.63 -29.84 11.25
N ALA A 184 1.17 -28.86 10.52
CA ALA A 184 1.44 -27.53 11.02
C ALA A 184 0.18 -26.66 11.17
N LYS A 185 -0.96 -27.06 10.59
CA LYS A 185 -2.18 -26.24 10.52
C LYS A 185 -3.07 -26.44 11.75
N ASP A 186 -3.30 -25.36 12.51
CA ASP A 186 -4.21 -25.36 13.65
C ASP A 186 -5.42 -24.43 13.50
N ARG A 187 -5.41 -23.59 12.46
CA ARG A 187 -6.52 -22.72 12.07
C ARG A 187 -6.69 -22.75 10.55
N VAL A 188 -7.88 -22.43 10.08
CA VAL A 188 -8.18 -22.37 8.64
C VAL A 188 -7.71 -21.03 8.06
N LEU A 189 -8.06 -19.94 8.75
CA LEU A 189 -7.94 -18.59 8.25
C LEU A 189 -6.91 -17.77 9.02
N LEU A 190 -6.23 -16.88 8.32
CA LEU A 190 -5.46 -15.78 8.90
C LEU A 190 -6.12 -14.43 8.56
N CYS A 191 -6.39 -13.60 9.57
CA CYS A 191 -6.93 -12.26 9.37
C CYS A 191 -6.22 -11.25 10.30
N LEU A 192 -5.22 -10.58 9.76
CA LEU A 192 -4.42 -9.62 10.50
C LEU A 192 -5.06 -8.22 10.46
N ASN A 193 -5.40 -7.63 11.61
CA ASN A 193 -5.93 -6.28 11.69
C ASN A 193 -5.17 -5.45 12.73
N ALA A 194 -4.32 -4.54 12.26
CA ALA A 194 -3.63 -3.56 13.10
C ALA A 194 -4.53 -2.34 13.37
N THR A 195 -4.26 -1.19 12.75
CA THR A 195 -5.07 0.03 12.93
C THR A 195 -6.55 -0.22 12.64
N PRO A 196 -7.47 -0.03 13.61
CA PRO A 196 -8.90 -0.21 13.39
C PRO A 196 -9.43 0.75 12.33
N ARG A 197 -10.13 0.19 11.33
CA ARG A 197 -10.83 0.90 10.26
C ARG A 197 -12.20 0.22 10.03
N PRO A 198 -13.22 0.92 9.49
CA PRO A 198 -14.57 0.36 9.43
C PRO A 198 -14.67 -0.97 8.68
N HIS A 199 -14.02 -1.10 7.54
CA HIS A 199 -14.01 -2.34 6.75
C HIS A 199 -13.28 -3.50 7.45
N ARG A 200 -12.29 -3.22 8.31
CA ARG A 200 -11.61 -4.25 9.14
C ARG A 200 -12.53 -4.77 10.23
N VAL A 201 -13.23 -3.87 10.92
CA VAL A 201 -14.23 -4.24 11.93
C VAL A 201 -15.38 -5.03 11.29
N LEU A 202 -15.83 -4.62 10.10
CA LEU A 202 -16.81 -5.39 9.32
C LEU A 202 -16.28 -6.77 8.90
N THR A 203 -15.00 -6.90 8.58
CA THR A 203 -14.39 -8.21 8.28
C THR A 203 -14.46 -9.14 9.49
N ILE A 204 -14.10 -8.64 10.68
CA ILE A 204 -14.23 -9.39 11.93
C ILE A 204 -15.71 -9.71 12.22
N ALA A 205 -16.63 -8.77 11.99
CA ALA A 205 -18.06 -8.98 12.11
C ALA A 205 -18.57 -10.07 11.14
N GLY A 206 -18.05 -10.13 9.91
CA GLY A 206 -18.35 -11.18 8.94
C GLY A 206 -17.88 -12.56 9.42
N LEU A 207 -16.69 -12.65 10.02
CA LEU A 207 -16.19 -13.88 10.64
C LEU A 207 -17.10 -14.34 11.79
N LEU A 208 -17.50 -13.42 12.68
CA LEU A 208 -18.42 -13.73 13.78
C LEU A 208 -19.80 -14.16 13.28
N HIS A 209 -20.39 -13.39 12.35
CA HIS A 209 -21.71 -13.64 11.79
C HIS A 209 -21.83 -15.02 11.13
N HIS A 210 -20.76 -15.47 10.48
CA HIS A 210 -20.74 -16.76 9.79
C HIS A 210 -20.16 -17.91 10.62
N GLY A 211 -19.85 -17.70 11.90
CA GLY A 211 -19.29 -18.72 12.79
C GLY A 211 -17.89 -19.18 12.37
N LEU A 212 -17.10 -18.29 11.75
CA LEU A 212 -15.74 -18.56 11.26
C LEU A 212 -14.65 -18.00 12.19
N PHE A 213 -15.02 -17.25 13.22
CA PHE A 213 -14.07 -16.58 14.10
C PHE A 213 -13.15 -17.58 14.81
N ASP A 214 -13.70 -18.67 15.36
CA ASP A 214 -12.92 -19.70 16.06
C ASP A 214 -12.04 -20.55 15.13
N ASP A 215 -12.39 -20.61 13.83
CA ASP A 215 -11.58 -21.24 12.79
C ASP A 215 -10.41 -20.33 12.32
N SER A 216 -10.29 -19.11 12.86
CA SER A 216 -9.39 -18.08 12.38
C SER A 216 -8.34 -17.67 13.41
N LEU A 217 -7.12 -17.37 12.95
CA LEU A 217 -6.19 -16.50 13.66
C LEU A 217 -6.53 -15.05 13.33
N VAL A 218 -7.06 -14.32 14.30
CA VAL A 218 -7.44 -12.91 14.14
C VAL A 218 -6.58 -12.05 15.05
N SER A 219 -5.91 -11.03 14.49
CA SER A 219 -5.39 -9.93 15.30
C SER A 219 -6.33 -8.74 15.25
N PHE A 220 -6.49 -8.08 16.38
CA PHE A 220 -7.28 -6.87 16.54
C PHE A 220 -6.98 -6.23 17.90
N PRO A 221 -6.33 -5.06 17.92
CA PRO A 221 -5.99 -4.39 19.18
C PRO A 221 -7.18 -3.73 19.88
N GLY A 222 -8.34 -3.62 19.23
CA GLY A 222 -9.49 -2.85 19.71
C GLY A 222 -9.48 -1.40 19.21
N LEU A 223 -10.62 -0.71 19.30
CA LEU A 223 -10.82 0.63 18.73
C LEU A 223 -9.91 1.72 19.32
N ALA A 224 -9.40 1.55 20.53
CA ALA A 224 -8.56 2.53 21.23
C ALA A 224 -7.05 2.45 20.87
N TYR A 225 -6.70 1.79 19.76
CA TYR A 225 -5.31 1.39 19.48
C TYR A 225 -4.33 2.52 19.14
N ALA A 226 -4.74 3.47 18.32
CA ALA A 226 -3.88 4.55 17.80
C ALA A 226 -4.70 5.82 17.58
N LYS A 227 -4.03 6.97 17.49
CA LYS A 227 -4.66 8.29 17.32
C LYS A 227 -5.58 8.36 16.09
N ASP A 228 -5.26 7.59 15.05
CA ASP A 228 -6.03 7.53 13.79
C ASP A 228 -7.00 6.35 13.71
N ALA A 229 -7.21 5.61 14.81
CA ALA A 229 -8.15 4.50 14.85
C ALA A 229 -9.60 5.01 14.72
N SER A 230 -10.44 4.25 14.02
CA SER A 230 -11.85 4.61 13.84
C SER A 230 -12.66 4.52 15.14
N SER A 231 -13.63 5.42 15.30
CA SER A 231 -14.62 5.36 16.38
C SER A 231 -15.72 4.35 16.09
N ALA A 232 -16.46 3.94 17.13
CA ALA A 232 -17.64 3.10 16.98
C ALA A 232 -18.69 3.74 16.05
N ASP A 233 -18.90 5.06 16.17
CA ASP A 233 -19.82 5.80 15.31
C ASP A 233 -19.40 5.75 13.85
N ALA A 234 -18.11 5.86 13.55
CA ALA A 234 -17.59 5.76 12.19
C ALA A 234 -17.82 4.35 11.60
N VAL A 235 -17.65 3.30 12.41
CA VAL A 235 -17.95 1.91 11.99
C VAL A 235 -19.43 1.75 11.68
N MET A 236 -20.31 2.22 12.58
CA MET A 236 -21.75 2.09 12.40
C MET A 236 -22.27 2.93 11.24
N ALA A 237 -21.75 4.13 11.05
CA ALA A 237 -22.08 4.98 9.90
C ALA A 237 -21.64 4.32 8.57
N TYR A 238 -20.43 3.76 8.52
CA TYR A 238 -19.96 3.03 7.34
C TYR A 238 -20.83 1.81 7.02
N ALA A 239 -21.21 1.02 8.04
CA ALA A 239 -22.11 -0.11 7.85
C ALA A 239 -23.52 0.34 7.39
N ALA A 240 -24.04 1.44 7.94
CA ALA A 240 -25.35 1.99 7.56
C ALA A 240 -25.37 2.61 6.15
N ALA A 241 -24.23 3.03 5.63
CA ALA A 241 -24.10 3.64 4.31
C ALA A 241 -24.39 2.67 3.15
N SER A 242 -24.40 1.36 3.38
CA SER A 242 -24.75 0.36 2.36
C SER A 242 -25.70 -0.71 2.93
N PRO A 243 -26.88 -0.94 2.30
CA PRO A 243 -27.78 -2.03 2.67
C PRO A 243 -27.12 -3.41 2.66
N ALA A 244 -26.05 -3.58 1.87
CA ALA A 244 -25.30 -4.83 1.78
C ALA A 244 -24.71 -5.27 3.13
N TYR A 245 -24.45 -4.34 4.07
CA TYR A 245 -23.94 -4.66 5.41
C TYR A 245 -25.02 -4.83 6.48
N ALA A 246 -26.30 -4.68 6.15
CA ALA A 246 -27.39 -4.70 7.14
C ALA A 246 -27.41 -5.97 8.00
N HIS A 247 -27.10 -7.12 7.39
CA HIS A 247 -27.03 -8.42 8.07
C HIS A 247 -25.90 -8.54 9.11
N LEU A 248 -24.89 -7.67 9.06
CA LEU A 248 -23.75 -7.67 10.00
C LEU A 248 -23.98 -6.80 11.23
N ARG A 249 -25.07 -6.02 11.30
CA ARG A 249 -25.28 -5.00 12.35
C ARG A 249 -25.03 -5.51 13.78
N HIS A 250 -25.57 -6.69 14.11
CA HIS A 250 -25.38 -7.29 15.43
C HIS A 250 -23.91 -7.71 15.66
N SER A 251 -23.31 -8.38 14.67
CA SER A 251 -21.92 -8.83 14.73
C SER A 251 -20.92 -7.68 14.72
N CYS A 252 -21.27 -6.50 14.18
CA CYS A 252 -20.45 -5.29 14.29
C CYS A 252 -20.29 -4.85 15.75
N VAL A 253 -21.38 -4.88 16.52
CA VAL A 253 -21.33 -4.54 17.96
C VAL A 253 -20.43 -5.51 18.70
N ALA A 254 -20.56 -6.81 18.43
CA ALA A 254 -19.69 -7.84 19.00
C ALA A 254 -18.22 -7.65 18.59
N ALA A 255 -17.95 -7.36 17.31
CA ALA A 255 -16.59 -7.12 16.81
C ALA A 255 -15.93 -5.90 17.47
N MET A 256 -16.67 -4.81 17.71
CA MET A 256 -16.16 -3.62 18.38
C MET A 256 -15.84 -3.83 19.86
N ALA A 257 -16.46 -4.83 20.50
CA ALA A 257 -16.17 -5.20 21.88
C ALA A 257 -14.87 -6.03 22.04
N LEU A 258 -14.33 -6.58 20.94
CA LEU A 258 -13.07 -7.30 20.95
C LEU A 258 -11.89 -6.32 21.13
N LYS A 259 -10.85 -6.79 21.81
CA LYS A 259 -9.59 -6.05 22.04
C LYS A 259 -8.45 -7.02 22.33
N ASP A 260 -7.23 -6.53 22.21
CA ASP A 260 -6.01 -7.22 22.60
C ASP A 260 -5.82 -8.61 21.95
N LEU A 261 -6.40 -8.83 20.77
CA LEU A 261 -6.17 -10.05 20.00
C LEU A 261 -4.82 -9.95 19.29
N ARG A 262 -3.88 -10.82 19.68
CA ARG A 262 -2.52 -10.85 19.17
C ARG A 262 -2.21 -12.19 18.52
N VAL A 263 -1.46 -12.14 17.43
CA VAL A 263 -0.99 -13.31 16.66
C VAL A 263 0.52 -13.33 16.45
N ASP A 264 1.19 -12.28 16.91
CA ASP A 264 2.63 -12.05 16.85
C ASP A 264 3.11 -11.35 18.15
N ASP A 265 4.43 -11.36 18.33
CA ASP A 265 5.12 -10.79 19.48
C ASP A 265 5.68 -9.38 19.21
N PHE A 266 5.25 -8.70 18.14
CA PHE A 266 5.76 -7.37 17.80
C PHE A 266 5.27 -6.31 18.80
N ASN A 267 6.14 -5.38 19.18
CA ASN A 267 5.77 -4.27 20.08
C ASN A 267 5.39 -3.00 19.30
N GLU A 268 5.82 -2.94 18.05
CA GLU A 268 5.55 -1.87 17.10
C GLU A 268 4.05 -1.71 16.83
N LYS A 269 3.64 -0.49 16.48
CA LYS A 269 2.23 -0.17 16.23
C LYS A 269 2.01 0.62 14.95
N GLY A 270 0.82 0.47 14.39
CA GLY A 270 0.38 1.24 13.22
C GLY A 270 1.37 1.13 12.06
N ASN A 271 1.83 2.26 11.54
CA ASN A 271 2.74 2.30 10.41
C ASN A 271 4.12 1.69 10.69
N GLN A 272 4.51 1.46 11.95
CA GLN A 272 5.78 0.80 12.28
C GLN A 272 5.78 -0.72 11.99
N LEU A 273 4.61 -1.29 11.68
CA LEU A 273 4.45 -2.72 11.37
C LEU A 273 4.66 -3.05 9.89
N PHE A 274 4.86 -2.04 9.03
CA PHE A 274 4.88 -2.24 7.58
C PHE A 274 5.97 -3.24 7.15
N ASP A 275 7.15 -3.18 7.74
CA ASP A 275 8.27 -4.06 7.41
C ASP A 275 8.36 -5.33 8.28
N LYS A 276 7.49 -5.46 9.28
CA LYS A 276 7.46 -6.60 10.22
C LYS A 276 6.74 -7.79 9.62
N ILE A 277 7.41 -8.93 9.59
CA ILE A 277 6.91 -10.17 8.97
C ILE A 277 7.18 -11.31 9.95
N ASP A 278 6.10 -11.84 10.55
CA ASP A 278 6.14 -13.13 11.23
C ASP A 278 5.56 -14.18 10.28
N VAL A 279 6.36 -15.20 9.97
CA VAL A 279 5.97 -16.29 9.06
C VAL A 279 5.09 -17.32 9.75
N LYS A 280 5.15 -17.44 11.09
CA LYS A 280 4.49 -18.50 11.86
C LYS A 280 2.95 -18.50 11.70
N PRO A 281 2.24 -17.35 11.69
CA PRO A 281 0.80 -17.36 11.47
C PRO A 281 0.40 -17.95 10.09
N TYR A 282 1.25 -17.78 9.08
CA TYR A 282 1.04 -18.33 7.73
C TYR A 282 1.35 -19.83 7.70
N GLU A 283 2.39 -20.28 8.42
CA GLU A 283 2.69 -21.71 8.58
C GLU A 283 1.51 -22.47 9.22
N ARG A 284 0.77 -21.82 10.13
CA ARG A 284 -0.31 -22.41 10.92
C ARG A 284 -1.70 -22.32 10.29
N THR A 285 -1.86 -21.62 9.16
CA THR A 285 -3.15 -21.38 8.50
C THR A 285 -3.15 -21.84 7.04
N TYR A 286 -4.33 -22.03 6.45
CA TYR A 286 -4.45 -22.49 5.06
C TYR A 286 -4.49 -21.32 4.06
N PHE A 287 -5.19 -20.23 4.41
CA PHE A 287 -5.29 -19.03 3.57
C PHE A 287 -5.60 -17.77 4.39
N SER A 288 -5.39 -16.62 3.77
CA SER A 288 -5.59 -15.30 4.40
C SER A 288 -6.86 -14.60 3.92
N ILE A 289 -7.45 -13.82 4.83
CA ILE A 289 -8.24 -12.63 4.49
C ILE A 289 -7.35 -11.42 4.79
N VAL A 290 -6.86 -10.76 3.73
CA VAL A 290 -6.00 -9.59 3.82
C VAL A 290 -6.87 -8.34 3.85
N THR A 291 -6.81 -7.57 4.93
CA THR A 291 -7.53 -6.29 5.02
C THR A 291 -6.62 -5.11 4.67
N GLU A 292 -6.85 -4.49 3.51
CA GLU A 292 -6.05 -3.36 3.04
C GLU A 292 -6.27 -2.09 3.88
N THR A 293 -5.53 -1.03 3.58
CA THR A 293 -5.66 0.24 4.33
C THR A 293 -7.02 0.91 4.11
N GLU A 294 -7.60 0.78 2.92
CA GLU A 294 -8.96 1.23 2.60
C GLU A 294 -9.71 0.21 1.72
N ALA A 295 -11.05 0.33 1.72
CA ALA A 295 -11.94 -0.42 0.83
C ALA A 295 -13.00 0.55 0.27
N THR A 296 -12.67 1.21 -0.84
CA THR A 296 -13.52 2.23 -1.46
C THR A 296 -14.34 1.68 -2.62
N ASN A 297 -15.10 2.55 -3.28
CA ASN A 297 -15.87 2.23 -4.48
C ASN A 297 -15.01 2.19 -5.78
N GLY A 298 -13.68 2.22 -5.67
CA GLY A 298 -12.77 2.25 -6.81
C GLY A 298 -12.24 3.64 -7.17
N ASN A 299 -12.56 4.69 -6.42
CA ASN A 299 -11.92 6.00 -6.57
C ASN A 299 -10.42 6.01 -6.18
N VAL A 300 -9.97 4.98 -5.47
CA VAL A 300 -8.56 4.75 -5.11
C VAL A 300 -8.11 3.42 -5.70
N SER A 301 -6.97 3.44 -6.38
CA SER A 301 -6.35 2.27 -7.01
C SER A 301 -4.91 2.14 -6.54
N ARG A 302 -4.73 1.38 -5.45
CA ARG A 302 -3.42 1.07 -4.84
C ARG A 302 -3.51 -0.19 -3.97
N ILE A 303 -2.34 -0.78 -3.71
CA ILE A 303 -2.14 -1.85 -2.73
C ILE A 303 -1.00 -1.50 -1.78
N THR A 304 -0.89 -2.23 -0.68
CA THR A 304 0.17 -2.02 0.31
C THR A 304 1.01 -3.27 0.54
N GLU A 305 1.88 -3.24 1.57
CA GLU A 305 2.65 -4.40 2.00
C GLU A 305 1.79 -5.61 2.35
N LYS A 306 0.51 -5.41 2.71
CA LYS A 306 -0.34 -6.45 3.29
C LYS A 306 -0.65 -7.54 2.28
N ALA A 307 -1.07 -7.15 1.07
CA ALA A 307 -1.19 -8.09 -0.03
C ALA A 307 0.17 -8.71 -0.36
N ALA A 308 1.22 -7.90 -0.50
CA ALA A 308 2.55 -8.39 -0.87
C ALA A 308 3.09 -9.45 0.11
N LYS A 309 2.89 -9.31 1.43
CA LYS A 309 3.28 -10.30 2.44
C LYS A 309 2.63 -11.67 2.18
N ALA A 310 1.31 -11.70 1.98
CA ALA A 310 0.61 -12.97 1.74
C ALA A 310 1.11 -13.66 0.46
N PHE A 311 1.28 -12.91 -0.63
CA PHE A 311 1.79 -13.46 -1.89
C PHE A 311 3.24 -13.93 -1.78
N CYS A 312 4.14 -13.15 -1.17
CA CYS A 312 5.55 -13.55 -0.97
C CYS A 312 5.67 -14.80 -0.10
N LEU A 313 4.75 -15.00 0.84
CA LEU A 313 4.67 -16.17 1.71
C LEU A 313 3.92 -17.35 1.08
N GLY A 314 3.56 -17.26 -0.21
CA GLY A 314 2.85 -18.33 -0.93
C GLY A 314 1.44 -18.61 -0.39
N HIS A 315 0.87 -17.68 0.36
CA HIS A 315 -0.41 -17.89 1.01
C HIS A 315 -1.56 -17.43 0.11
N PRO A 316 -2.53 -18.30 -0.23
CA PRO A 316 -3.74 -17.88 -0.93
C PRO A 316 -4.46 -16.78 -0.14
N ALA A 317 -4.93 -15.73 -0.81
CA ALA A 317 -5.45 -14.55 -0.13
C ALA A 317 -6.71 -14.00 -0.80
N PHE A 318 -7.78 -13.85 -0.01
CA PHE A 318 -8.89 -12.96 -0.34
C PHE A 318 -8.59 -11.56 0.18
N ILE A 319 -8.83 -10.52 -0.63
CA ILE A 319 -8.50 -9.13 -0.27
C ILE A 319 -9.78 -8.35 0.04
N VAL A 320 -9.86 -7.82 1.25
CA VAL A 320 -10.82 -6.77 1.63
C VAL A 320 -10.13 -5.43 1.40
N GLY A 321 -10.34 -4.87 0.22
CA GLY A 321 -9.68 -3.63 -0.21
C GLY A 321 -10.36 -2.97 -1.39
N ASN A 322 -9.60 -2.19 -2.16
CA ASN A 322 -10.07 -1.58 -3.40
C ASN A 322 -10.25 -2.63 -4.51
N PRO A 323 -11.10 -2.37 -5.52
CA PRO A 323 -11.24 -3.23 -6.69
C PRO A 323 -9.89 -3.57 -7.34
N ARG A 324 -9.79 -4.80 -7.85
CA ARG A 324 -8.66 -5.34 -8.63
C ARG A 324 -7.31 -5.32 -7.91
N SER A 325 -7.30 -5.37 -6.57
CA SER A 325 -6.09 -5.33 -5.76
C SER A 325 -5.12 -6.48 -6.06
N SER A 326 -5.62 -7.71 -6.22
CA SER A 326 -4.78 -8.89 -6.44
C SER A 326 -4.04 -8.87 -7.79
N ARG A 327 -4.61 -8.18 -8.80
CA ARG A 327 -4.03 -8.03 -10.14
C ARG A 327 -2.67 -7.33 -10.11
N PHE A 328 -2.44 -6.40 -9.17
CA PHE A 328 -1.14 -5.75 -9.05
C PHE A 328 -0.02 -6.75 -8.74
N MET A 329 -0.31 -7.77 -7.92
CA MET A 329 0.67 -8.79 -7.60
C MET A 329 0.95 -9.70 -8.81
N THR A 330 -0.07 -10.03 -9.61
CA THR A 330 0.16 -10.83 -10.82
C THR A 330 0.95 -10.08 -11.89
N GLU A 331 0.73 -8.77 -12.04
CA GLU A 331 1.55 -7.89 -12.88
C GLU A 331 3.01 -7.77 -12.41
N LEU A 332 3.29 -8.14 -11.16
CA LEU A 332 4.63 -8.21 -10.56
C LEU A 332 5.22 -9.63 -10.58
N GLY A 333 4.60 -10.57 -11.31
CA GLY A 333 5.11 -11.91 -11.56
C GLY A 333 4.60 -13.00 -10.60
N PHE A 334 3.69 -12.67 -9.68
CA PHE A 334 3.08 -13.67 -8.80
C PHE A 334 1.98 -14.46 -9.53
N GLN A 335 1.82 -15.72 -9.16
CA GLN A 335 0.77 -16.61 -9.62
C GLN A 335 -0.51 -16.44 -8.78
N ALA A 336 -1.64 -16.52 -9.46
CA ALA A 336 -2.96 -16.61 -8.83
C ALA A 336 -3.26 -18.07 -8.43
N TYR A 337 -4.40 -18.28 -7.76
CA TYR A 337 -4.85 -19.60 -7.28
C TYR A 337 -6.20 -19.99 -7.92
N PRO A 338 -6.25 -20.22 -9.25
CA PRO A 338 -7.51 -20.44 -9.96
C PRO A 338 -8.31 -21.62 -9.36
N GLY A 339 -9.61 -21.43 -9.17
CA GLY A 339 -10.51 -22.40 -8.56
C GLY A 339 -10.41 -22.51 -7.03
N VAL A 340 -9.43 -21.84 -6.39
CA VAL A 340 -9.36 -21.68 -4.93
C VAL A 340 -9.70 -20.24 -4.57
N ILE A 341 -8.94 -19.29 -5.11
CA ILE A 341 -9.22 -17.86 -5.01
C ILE A 341 -9.69 -17.39 -6.39
N ASP A 342 -11.00 -17.34 -6.57
CA ASP A 342 -11.60 -16.72 -7.75
C ASP A 342 -11.74 -15.22 -7.45
N ALA A 343 -11.00 -14.38 -8.19
CA ALA A 343 -10.92 -12.93 -7.96
C ALA A 343 -12.05 -12.14 -8.65
N ASP A 344 -13.11 -12.82 -9.11
CA ASP A 344 -14.26 -12.22 -9.80
C ASP A 344 -14.97 -11.15 -8.95
N TYR A 345 -14.95 -11.32 -7.63
CA TYR A 345 -15.48 -10.33 -6.70
C TYR A 345 -14.74 -8.98 -6.77
N GLU A 346 -13.49 -8.96 -7.20
CA GLU A 346 -12.68 -7.73 -7.23
C GLU A 346 -13.08 -6.76 -8.35
N ASP A 347 -13.91 -7.18 -9.30
CA ASP A 347 -14.50 -6.31 -10.31
C ASP A 347 -15.76 -5.57 -9.83
N VAL A 348 -16.32 -5.96 -8.68
CA VAL A 348 -17.47 -5.29 -8.07
C VAL A 348 -17.00 -3.98 -7.43
N THR A 349 -17.54 -2.84 -7.86
CA THR A 349 -17.15 -1.52 -7.36
C THR A 349 -17.77 -1.22 -6.00
N ASP A 350 -19.03 -1.56 -5.75
CA ASP A 350 -19.66 -1.36 -4.44
C ASP A 350 -18.94 -2.18 -3.35
N PRO A 351 -18.40 -1.54 -2.30
CA PRO A 351 -17.62 -2.24 -1.28
C PRO A 351 -18.43 -3.27 -0.49
N GLY A 352 -19.74 -3.06 -0.31
CA GLY A 352 -20.61 -3.97 0.42
C GLY A 352 -20.96 -5.21 -0.37
N GLU A 353 -21.33 -5.05 -1.64
CA GLU A 353 -21.56 -6.16 -2.55
C GLU A 353 -20.28 -6.97 -2.78
N ARG A 354 -19.14 -6.29 -2.97
CA ARG A 354 -17.81 -6.91 -3.10
C ARG A 354 -17.48 -7.75 -1.87
N PHE A 355 -17.68 -7.19 -0.67
CA PHE A 355 -17.46 -7.88 0.59
C PHE A 355 -18.33 -9.15 0.71
N ASN A 356 -19.62 -9.05 0.40
CA ASN A 356 -20.54 -10.18 0.50
C ASN A 356 -20.22 -11.30 -0.49
N LEU A 357 -19.85 -10.96 -1.72
CA LEU A 357 -19.42 -11.94 -2.71
C LEU A 357 -18.12 -12.62 -2.26
N MET A 358 -17.14 -11.86 -1.78
CA MET A 358 -15.90 -12.41 -1.23
C MET A 358 -16.16 -13.36 -0.05
N PHE A 359 -17.00 -12.97 0.92
CA PHE A 359 -17.31 -13.83 2.08
C PHE A 359 -18.03 -15.13 1.69
N ARG A 360 -18.85 -15.12 0.63
CA ARG A 360 -19.40 -16.37 0.05
C ARG A 360 -18.28 -17.30 -0.45
N ARG A 361 -17.23 -16.75 -1.09
CA ARG A 361 -16.06 -17.52 -1.54
C ARG A 361 -15.24 -18.04 -0.36
N VAL A 362 -14.99 -17.22 0.66
CA VAL A 362 -14.32 -17.62 1.91
C VAL A 362 -15.03 -18.82 2.54
N ARG A 363 -16.34 -18.73 2.74
CA ARG A 363 -17.13 -19.83 3.34
C ARG A 363 -17.04 -21.13 2.54
N ARG A 364 -17.03 -21.04 1.21
CA ARG A 364 -16.82 -22.19 0.33
C ARG A 364 -15.45 -22.82 0.57
N GLN A 365 -14.38 -22.01 0.67
CA GLN A 365 -13.03 -22.54 0.92
C GLN A 365 -12.85 -23.09 2.32
N VAL A 366 -13.46 -22.48 3.36
CA VAL A 366 -13.43 -23.05 4.71
C VAL A 366 -14.04 -24.45 4.74
N ARG A 367 -15.19 -24.66 4.07
CA ARG A 367 -15.80 -26.00 3.95
C ARG A 367 -14.88 -26.97 3.24
N ALA A 368 -14.31 -26.57 2.09
CA ALA A 368 -13.40 -27.41 1.32
C ALA A 368 -12.15 -27.82 2.13
N VAL A 369 -11.57 -26.91 2.93
CA VAL A 369 -10.45 -27.21 3.83
C VAL A 369 -10.86 -28.22 4.91
N LYS A 370 -12.02 -28.03 5.53
CA LYS A 370 -12.52 -28.93 6.59
C LYS A 370 -12.84 -30.34 6.05
N GLU A 371 -13.34 -30.43 4.83
CA GLU A 371 -13.69 -31.71 4.19
C GLU A 371 -12.45 -32.48 3.73
N LEU A 372 -11.53 -31.82 3.02
CA LEU A 372 -10.37 -32.48 2.39
C LEU A 372 -9.10 -31.60 2.50
N PRO A 373 -8.49 -31.47 3.70
CA PRO A 373 -7.40 -30.53 3.94
C PRO A 373 -6.15 -30.81 3.08
N ALA A 374 -5.71 -32.08 2.99
CA ALA A 374 -4.58 -32.47 2.15
C ALA A 374 -4.81 -32.15 0.67
N ALA A 375 -6.00 -32.48 0.16
CA ALA A 375 -6.34 -32.21 -1.24
C ALA A 375 -6.40 -30.71 -1.52
N TRP A 376 -6.88 -29.92 -0.55
CA TRP A 376 -6.88 -28.46 -0.66
C TRP A 376 -5.45 -27.90 -0.74
N LEU A 377 -4.54 -28.35 0.15
CA LEU A 377 -3.13 -27.92 0.13
C LEU A 377 -2.44 -28.28 -1.19
N ASN A 378 -2.68 -29.48 -1.72
CA ASN A 378 -2.12 -29.91 -3.01
C ASN A 378 -2.52 -28.99 -4.16
N ARG A 379 -3.71 -28.39 -4.13
CA ARG A 379 -4.17 -27.47 -5.18
C ARG A 379 -3.47 -26.11 -5.16
N VAL A 380 -2.98 -25.67 -4.01
CA VAL A 380 -2.35 -24.35 -3.86
C VAL A 380 -0.83 -24.40 -3.78
N ARG A 381 -0.25 -25.58 -3.46
CA ARG A 381 1.18 -25.78 -3.30
C ARG A 381 1.98 -25.32 -4.51
N GLY A 382 1.64 -25.76 -5.71
CA GLY A 382 2.38 -25.41 -6.93
C GLY A 382 2.52 -23.88 -7.14
N PRO A 383 1.39 -23.14 -7.23
CA PRO A 383 1.44 -21.69 -7.36
C PRO A 383 2.13 -20.98 -6.20
N GLY A 384 1.90 -21.45 -4.98
CA GLY A 384 2.47 -20.82 -3.80
C GLY A 384 3.98 -21.07 -3.63
N GLU A 385 4.49 -22.25 -4.01
CA GLU A 385 5.94 -22.51 -4.11
C GLU A 385 6.61 -21.62 -5.15
N ALA A 386 5.97 -21.44 -6.32
CA ALA A 386 6.46 -20.52 -7.35
C ALA A 386 6.51 -19.07 -6.83
N ASN A 387 5.49 -18.64 -6.10
CA ASN A 387 5.43 -17.32 -5.48
C ASN A 387 6.54 -17.10 -4.44
N ILE A 388 6.77 -18.06 -3.55
CA ILE A 388 7.84 -18.01 -2.54
C ILE A 388 9.21 -17.91 -3.23
N ARG A 389 9.45 -18.73 -4.26
CA ARG A 389 10.72 -18.74 -5.00
C ARG A 389 10.93 -17.45 -5.81
N HIS A 390 9.87 -16.88 -6.39
CA HIS A 390 9.93 -15.58 -7.08
C HIS A 390 10.36 -14.46 -6.14
N ALA A 391 9.82 -14.44 -4.92
CA ALA A 391 10.21 -13.48 -3.90
C ALA A 391 11.66 -13.74 -3.41
N ALA A 392 11.96 -14.97 -3.01
CA ALA A 392 13.23 -15.38 -2.42
C ALA A 392 14.44 -15.25 -3.37
N SER A 393 14.23 -15.43 -4.67
CA SER A 393 15.29 -15.27 -5.69
C SER A 393 15.59 -13.82 -6.04
N GLY A 394 14.77 -12.87 -5.58
CA GLY A 394 14.83 -11.46 -5.98
C GLY A 394 14.09 -11.16 -7.30
N GLY A 395 13.38 -12.13 -7.88
CA GLY A 395 12.54 -11.93 -9.06
C GLY A 395 11.47 -10.87 -8.85
N PHE A 396 10.84 -10.83 -7.66
CA PHE A 396 9.89 -9.78 -7.31
C PHE A 396 10.54 -8.38 -7.30
N LEU A 397 11.71 -8.24 -6.68
CA LEU A 397 12.45 -6.97 -6.67
C LEU A 397 12.81 -6.52 -8.09
N GLN A 398 13.27 -7.45 -8.92
CA GLN A 398 13.62 -7.15 -10.31
C GLN A 398 12.39 -6.70 -11.13
N ALA A 399 11.27 -7.43 -11.01
CA ALA A 399 10.02 -7.07 -11.66
C ALA A 399 9.53 -5.68 -11.24
N TYR A 400 9.66 -5.34 -9.95
CA TYR A 400 9.32 -4.00 -9.46
C TYR A 400 10.23 -2.92 -10.05
N VAL A 401 11.55 -3.16 -10.09
CA VAL A 401 12.53 -2.22 -10.66
C VAL A 401 12.24 -1.92 -12.12
N ASP A 402 11.96 -2.96 -12.91
CA ASP A 402 11.72 -2.83 -14.34
C ASP A 402 10.37 -2.18 -14.63
N ARG A 403 9.36 -2.38 -13.78
CA ARG A 403 8.03 -1.80 -13.94
C ARG A 403 7.92 -0.35 -13.44
N TYR A 404 8.60 -0.01 -12.34
CA TYR A 404 8.42 1.28 -11.67
C TYR A 404 9.71 2.09 -11.58
N ASP A 405 10.75 1.59 -10.89
CA ASP A 405 11.96 2.39 -10.62
C ASP A 405 12.58 2.96 -11.89
N ARG A 406 12.88 2.10 -12.87
CA ARG A 406 13.55 2.50 -14.11
C ARG A 406 12.64 3.39 -14.97
N PRO A 407 11.38 3.03 -15.27
CA PRO A 407 10.51 3.89 -16.07
C PRO A 407 10.23 5.26 -15.45
N VAL A 408 10.05 5.35 -14.12
CA VAL A 408 9.85 6.62 -13.42
C VAL A 408 11.11 7.48 -13.52
N ALA A 409 12.29 6.91 -13.21
CA ALA A 409 13.55 7.64 -13.30
C ALA A 409 13.84 8.14 -14.73
N GLU A 410 13.55 7.33 -15.74
CA GLU A 410 13.71 7.72 -17.16
C GLU A 410 12.73 8.83 -17.58
N ARG A 411 11.48 8.81 -17.11
CA ARG A 411 10.51 9.88 -17.38
C ARG A 411 10.94 11.19 -16.73
N LEU A 412 11.36 11.15 -15.46
CA LEU A 412 11.89 12.33 -14.77
C LEU A 412 13.14 12.90 -15.48
N ALA A 413 14.04 12.04 -15.93
CA ALA A 413 15.23 12.46 -16.68
C ALA A 413 14.85 13.10 -18.03
N ARG A 414 13.86 12.56 -18.76
CA ARG A 414 13.35 13.17 -20.00
C ARG A 414 12.72 14.54 -19.76
N MET A 415 11.97 14.70 -18.67
CA MET A 415 11.37 15.98 -18.30
C MET A 415 12.42 17.05 -17.97
N LEU A 416 13.55 16.67 -17.37
CA LEU A 416 14.67 17.59 -17.11
C LEU A 416 15.47 17.95 -18.37
N ALA A 417 15.34 17.17 -19.45
CA ALA A 417 16.03 17.43 -20.71
C ALA A 417 15.20 18.31 -21.68
N GLN A 418 13.94 18.56 -21.35
CA GLN A 418 13.02 19.48 -22.03
C GLN A 418 13.07 20.85 -21.35
#